data_AF-A0AA39E4X3-F1
#
_entry.id   AF-A0AA39E4X3-F1
#
_cell.length_a   1.000
_cell.length_b   1.000
_cell.length_c   1.000
_cell.angle_alpha   90.00
_cell.angle_beta   90.00
_cell.angle_gamma   90.00
#
_symmetry.space_group_name_H-M   'P 1'
#
loop_
_entity.id
_entity.type
_entity.pdbx_description
1 polymer ?
#
loop_
_entity_poly.entity_id
_entity_poly.type
_entity_poly.pdbx_seq_one_letter_code
_entity_poly.pdbx_strand_id
1 'polypeptide(L)'
;MESMGGSGKQKLLLDDHKERHFTAGEIVRDVIIGVSDGLTVPFALAAGLSGANASSSIILTAGIAEVAAGAISMGLGGYLAAKSEADHYMRELKREQEEIITVPDIEAAEIEEILSQYGLEPHESAPVVNALRRRPQAWLDFMMKFELGLEKPDPRRAMQSAFTIALAYVLGGLVPLIPYMLVPRAEEAVIASVALTLVALLIFGYGKGRFTGNRPLRSALQTALIGALASAAAFGMAKAVRAVP
;
A
#
# COMPACT_ATOMS: atom_id res chain seq x y z
N MET A 1 -25.00 0.89 -50.77
CA MET A 1 -24.86 2.13 -49.98
C MET A 1 -25.22 1.81 -48.54
N GLU A 2 -24.44 0.94 -47.90
CA GLU A 2 -24.65 0.48 -46.51
C GLU A 2 -23.27 0.19 -45.91
N SER A 3 -22.65 1.21 -45.31
CA SER A 3 -21.37 1.04 -44.58
C SER A 3 -21.16 2.15 -43.56
N MET A 4 -22.19 2.45 -42.75
CA MET A 4 -22.08 3.44 -41.65
C MET A 4 -22.84 3.04 -40.37
N GLY A 5 -23.22 1.77 -40.19
CA GLY A 5 -24.06 1.33 -39.06
C GLY A 5 -23.32 0.72 -37.85
N GLY A 6 -22.07 0.27 -37.99
CA GLY A 6 -21.36 -0.50 -36.95
C GLY A 6 -20.69 0.35 -35.87
N SER A 7 -20.02 1.44 -36.26
CA SER A 7 -19.24 2.29 -35.35
C SER A 7 -20.12 3.06 -34.35
N GLY A 8 -21.33 3.47 -34.75
CA GLY A 8 -22.26 4.20 -33.88
C GLY A 8 -22.89 3.35 -32.78
N LYS A 9 -23.19 2.07 -33.04
CA LYS A 9 -23.76 1.15 -32.04
C LYS A 9 -22.74 0.73 -30.98
N GLN A 10 -21.49 0.50 -31.37
CA GLN A 10 -20.43 0.07 -30.45
C GLN A 10 -20.03 1.19 -29.48
N LYS A 11 -20.04 2.44 -29.94
CA LYS A 11 -19.80 3.62 -29.09
C LYS A 11 -20.93 3.83 -28.07
N LEU A 12 -22.19 3.59 -28.46
CA LEU A 12 -23.36 3.66 -27.58
C LEU A 12 -23.31 2.65 -26.41
N LEU A 13 -22.78 1.44 -26.66
CA LEU A 13 -22.67 0.39 -25.64
C LEU A 13 -21.62 0.69 -24.55
N LEU A 14 -20.54 1.40 -24.92
CA LEU A 14 -19.47 1.78 -23.99
C LEU A 14 -19.85 2.99 -23.13
N ASP A 15 -20.67 3.91 -23.65
CA ASP A 15 -21.09 5.12 -22.92
C ASP A 15 -22.15 4.83 -21.82
N ASP A 16 -22.92 3.74 -21.97
CA ASP A 16 -23.98 3.35 -21.01
C ASP A 16 -23.44 2.59 -19.79
N HIS A 17 -22.20 2.07 -19.87
CA HIS A 17 -21.53 1.36 -18.77
C HIS A 17 -20.44 2.23 -18.14
N LYS A 18 -20.83 3.09 -17.18
CA LYS A 18 -19.86 3.80 -16.32
C LYS A 18 -19.29 2.84 -15.26
N GLU A 19 -18.22 2.13 -15.62
CA GLU A 19 -17.43 1.36 -14.66
C GLU A 19 -16.74 2.30 -13.66
N ARG A 20 -17.07 2.15 -12.37
CA ARG A 20 -16.39 2.86 -11.29
C ARG A 20 -15.13 2.09 -10.92
N HIS A 21 -14.04 2.31 -11.65
CA HIS A 21 -12.73 1.81 -11.23
C HIS A 21 -12.25 2.60 -10.01
N PHE A 22 -12.11 1.92 -8.87
CA PHE A 22 -11.69 2.52 -7.61
C PHE A 22 -10.17 2.73 -7.62
N THR A 23 -9.71 3.85 -8.17
CA THR A 23 -8.30 4.29 -8.17
C THR A 23 -7.78 4.70 -6.79
N ALA A 24 -8.60 4.61 -5.73
CA ALA A 24 -8.20 4.91 -4.36
C ALA A 24 -7.52 3.74 -3.62
N GLY A 25 -7.29 2.59 -4.28
CA GLY A 25 -6.70 1.40 -3.64
C GLY A 25 -5.30 1.66 -3.05
N GLU A 26 -4.46 2.39 -3.75
CA GLU A 26 -3.09 2.67 -3.35
C GLU A 26 -3.01 3.62 -2.14
N ILE A 27 -3.76 4.72 -2.17
CA ILE A 27 -3.84 5.67 -1.05
C ILE A 27 -4.48 5.00 0.18
N VAL A 28 -5.54 4.21 -0.04
CA VAL A 28 -6.18 3.46 1.05
C VAL A 28 -5.22 2.45 1.66
N ARG A 29 -4.43 1.73 0.84
CA ARG A 29 -3.37 0.82 1.32
C ARG A 29 -2.35 1.56 2.17
N ASP A 30 -1.88 2.72 1.71
CA ASP A 30 -0.87 3.52 2.42
C ASP A 30 -1.37 4.03 3.78
N VAL A 31 -2.59 4.56 3.81
CA VAL A 31 -3.24 4.97 5.07
C VAL A 31 -3.41 3.77 5.99
N ILE A 32 -3.81 2.62 5.45
CA ILE A 32 -3.98 1.41 6.25
C ILE A 32 -2.66 0.98 6.90
N ILE A 33 -1.56 0.97 6.13
CA ILE A 33 -0.23 0.62 6.63
C ILE A 33 0.20 1.62 7.70
N GLY A 34 0.14 2.92 7.41
CA GLY A 34 0.56 3.98 8.33
C GLY A 34 -0.22 3.97 9.64
N VAL A 35 -1.55 3.92 9.61
CA VAL A 35 -2.37 3.89 10.86
C VAL A 35 -2.16 2.59 11.63
N SER A 36 -2.01 1.44 10.97
CA SER A 36 -1.80 0.15 11.66
C SER A 36 -0.53 0.17 12.50
N ASP A 37 0.59 0.60 11.91
CA ASP A 37 1.86 0.66 12.60
C ASP A 37 1.90 1.80 13.62
N GLY A 38 1.34 2.97 13.26
CA GLY A 38 1.24 4.12 14.14
C GLY A 38 0.38 3.86 15.38
N LEU A 39 -0.69 3.06 15.29
CA LEU A 39 -1.44 2.66 16.50
C LEU A 39 -0.69 1.62 17.34
N THR A 40 0.13 0.78 16.72
CA THR A 40 0.69 -0.42 17.36
C THR A 40 2.02 -0.16 18.06
N VAL A 41 2.99 0.43 17.36
CA VAL A 41 4.37 0.58 17.86
C VAL A 41 4.47 1.63 18.97
N PRO A 42 3.94 2.87 18.80
CA PRO A 42 3.90 3.86 19.88
C PRO A 42 3.14 3.38 21.12
N PHE A 43 2.06 2.63 20.92
CA PHE A 43 1.31 2.01 22.03
C PHE A 43 2.12 0.95 22.77
N ALA A 44 2.75 0.04 22.04
CA ALA A 44 3.57 -1.01 22.63
C ALA A 44 4.75 -0.42 23.42
N LEU A 45 5.41 0.60 22.87
CA LEU A 45 6.46 1.35 23.56
C LEU A 45 5.94 1.99 24.86
N ALA A 46 4.83 2.73 24.78
CA ALA A 46 4.26 3.43 25.94
C ALA A 46 3.81 2.46 27.05
N ALA A 47 3.16 1.35 26.68
CA ALA A 47 2.76 0.30 27.61
C ALA A 47 3.99 -0.41 28.24
N GLY A 48 5.03 -0.68 27.45
CA GLY A 48 6.25 -1.30 27.93
C GLY A 48 7.01 -0.44 28.93
N LEU A 49 7.18 0.85 28.63
CA LEU A 49 7.79 1.83 29.53
C LEU A 49 6.98 2.02 30.82
N SER A 50 5.65 2.05 30.73
CA SER A 50 4.77 2.07 31.91
C SER A 50 4.95 0.84 32.78
N GLY A 51 5.08 -0.34 32.16
CA GLY A 51 5.38 -1.60 32.85
C GLY A 51 6.74 -1.64 33.55
N ALA A 52 7.68 -0.81 33.10
CA ALA A 52 8.98 -0.60 33.72
C ALA A 52 8.98 0.50 34.80
N ASN A 53 7.81 1.04 35.17
CA ASN A 53 7.64 2.16 36.10
C ASN A 53 8.33 3.47 35.65
N ALA A 54 8.40 3.72 34.34
CA ALA A 54 8.85 5.02 33.82
C ALA A 54 7.81 6.11 34.14
N SER A 55 8.26 7.37 34.27
CA SER A 55 7.36 8.52 34.43
C SER A 55 6.64 8.84 33.12
N SER A 56 5.45 9.46 33.21
CA SER A 56 4.70 9.93 32.02
C SER A 56 5.53 10.85 31.13
N SER A 57 6.43 11.66 31.72
CA SER A 57 7.35 12.51 30.96
C SER A 57 8.32 11.71 30.08
N ILE A 58 8.91 10.63 30.59
CA ILE A 58 9.81 9.75 29.83
C ILE A 58 9.03 9.01 28.74
N ILE A 59 7.82 8.57 29.05
CA ILE A 59 6.96 7.88 28.09
C ILE A 59 6.57 8.81 26.94
N LEU A 60 6.23 10.07 27.23
CA LEU A 60 5.90 11.06 26.20
C LEU A 60 7.11 11.45 25.35
N THR A 61 8.27 11.68 25.96
CA THR A 61 9.46 12.06 25.19
C THR A 61 9.91 10.91 24.28
N ALA A 62 9.93 9.68 24.79
CA ALA A 62 10.22 8.49 23.99
C ALA A 62 9.17 8.25 22.91
N GLY A 63 7.89 8.35 23.25
CA GLY A 63 6.78 8.14 22.32
C GLY A 63 6.74 9.18 21.19
N ILE A 64 6.89 10.47 21.50
CA ILE A 64 6.92 11.52 20.46
C ILE A 64 8.15 11.37 19.56
N ALA A 65 9.31 11.04 20.14
CA ALA A 65 10.52 10.79 19.36
C ALA A 65 10.35 9.58 18.43
N GLU A 66 9.72 8.50 18.91
CA GLU A 66 9.43 7.31 18.13
C GLU A 66 8.39 7.59 17.04
N VAL A 67 7.31 8.33 17.33
CA VAL A 67 6.32 8.74 16.32
C VAL A 67 6.96 9.56 15.21
N ALA A 68 7.83 10.51 15.55
CA ALA A 68 8.52 11.34 14.57
C ALA A 68 9.51 10.52 13.72
N ALA A 69 10.34 9.69 14.35
CA ALA A 69 11.31 8.84 13.67
C ALA A 69 10.62 7.80 12.78
N GLY A 70 9.57 7.15 13.28
CA GLY A 70 8.77 6.17 12.56
C GLY A 70 8.04 6.78 11.37
N ALA A 71 7.43 7.96 11.52
CA ALA A 71 6.78 8.65 10.40
C ALA A 71 7.76 8.97 9.26
N ILE A 72 8.96 9.46 9.60
CA ILE A 72 10.01 9.74 8.61
C ILE A 72 10.46 8.43 7.95
N SER A 73 10.73 7.40 8.73
CA SER A 73 11.20 6.10 8.23
C SER A 73 10.18 5.47 7.27
N MET A 74 8.92 5.40 7.67
CA MET A 74 7.86 4.82 6.84
C MET A 74 7.52 5.67 5.62
N GLY A 75 7.51 7.01 5.77
CA GLY A 75 7.29 7.91 4.64
C GLY A 75 8.38 7.79 3.57
N LEU A 76 9.66 7.76 3.98
CA LEU A 76 10.77 7.50 3.07
C LEU A 76 10.73 6.08 2.49
N GLY A 77 10.31 5.08 3.28
CA GLY A 77 10.11 3.72 2.81
C GLY A 77 9.08 3.64 1.67
N GLY A 78 7.93 4.30 1.85
CA GLY A 78 6.90 4.40 0.80
C GLY A 78 7.39 5.14 -0.45
N TYR A 79 8.08 6.27 -0.26
CA TYR A 79 8.70 7.01 -1.36
C TYR A 79 9.67 6.16 -2.17
N LEU A 80 10.60 5.50 -1.49
CA LEU A 80 11.66 4.70 -2.13
C LEU A 80 11.08 3.47 -2.82
N ALA A 81 10.07 2.82 -2.24
CA ALA A 81 9.39 1.69 -2.87
C ALA A 81 8.73 2.11 -4.19
N ALA A 82 7.87 3.13 -4.15
CA ALA A 82 7.17 3.64 -5.33
C ALA A 82 8.13 4.23 -6.38
N LYS A 83 9.21 4.88 -5.95
CA LYS A 83 10.26 5.35 -6.87
C LYS A 83 10.99 4.18 -7.52
N SER A 84 11.30 3.12 -6.78
CA SER A 84 12.00 1.94 -7.31
C SER A 84 11.14 1.21 -8.35
N GLU A 85 9.84 1.10 -8.12
CA GLU A 85 8.87 0.59 -9.11
C GLU A 85 8.88 1.45 -10.39
N ALA A 86 8.89 2.78 -10.25
CA ALA A 86 8.97 3.68 -11.39
C ALA A 86 10.30 3.57 -12.16
N ASP A 87 11.42 3.50 -11.45
CA ASP A 87 12.74 3.33 -12.05
C ASP A 87 12.88 1.93 -12.71
N HIS A 88 12.21 0.91 -12.19
CA HIS A 88 12.12 -0.41 -12.84
C HIS A 88 11.30 -0.34 -14.13
N TYR A 89 10.10 0.25 -14.09
CA TYR A 89 9.26 0.45 -15.27
C TYR A 89 10.02 1.17 -16.40
N MET A 90 10.71 2.27 -16.07
CA MET A 90 11.44 3.04 -17.08
C MET A 90 12.62 2.28 -17.69
N ARG A 91 13.25 1.37 -16.93
CA ARG A 91 14.33 0.53 -17.42
C ARG A 91 13.82 -0.52 -18.39
N GLU A 92 12.77 -1.24 -18.02
CA GLU A 92 12.16 -2.24 -18.91
C GLU A 92 11.55 -1.58 -20.15
N LEU A 93 10.89 -0.43 -20.02
CA LEU A 93 10.36 0.32 -21.16
C LEU A 93 11.45 0.64 -22.20
N LYS A 94 12.64 1.03 -21.73
CA LYS A 94 13.77 1.32 -22.61
C LYS A 94 14.33 0.05 -23.25
N ARG A 95 14.43 -1.03 -22.48
CA ARG A 95 14.92 -2.33 -22.96
C ARG A 95 14.02 -2.89 -24.06
N GLU A 96 12.73 -2.94 -23.78
CA GLU A 96 11.69 -3.39 -24.70
C GLU A 96 11.67 -2.57 -25.99
N GLN A 97 11.83 -1.24 -25.87
CA GLN A 97 11.93 -0.36 -27.04
C GLN A 97 13.18 -0.65 -27.89
N GLU A 98 14.30 -1.03 -27.28
CA GLU A 98 15.52 -1.45 -27.97
C GLU A 98 15.35 -2.83 -28.64
N GLU A 99 14.68 -3.77 -27.97
CA GLU A 99 14.41 -5.12 -28.46
C GLU A 99 13.47 -5.08 -29.69
N ILE A 100 12.40 -4.28 -29.66
CA ILE A 100 11.50 -4.04 -30.82
C ILE A 100 12.26 -3.53 -32.06
N ILE A 101 13.35 -2.78 -31.87
CA ILE A 101 14.14 -2.24 -32.99
C ILE A 101 15.21 -3.24 -33.46
N THR A 102 15.85 -3.94 -32.52
CA THR A 102 17.02 -4.78 -32.81
C THR A 102 16.64 -6.20 -33.25
N VAL A 103 15.57 -6.76 -32.71
CA VAL A 103 15.09 -8.12 -32.96
C VAL A 103 13.58 -8.19 -33.20
N PRO A 104 13.01 -7.38 -34.12
CA PRO A 104 11.56 -7.23 -34.29
C PRO A 104 10.80 -8.53 -34.59
N ASP A 105 11.46 -9.51 -35.22
CA ASP A 105 10.83 -10.80 -35.51
C ASP A 105 10.74 -11.71 -34.28
N ILE A 106 11.64 -11.56 -33.31
CA ILE A 106 11.58 -12.26 -32.02
C ILE A 106 10.44 -11.66 -31.19
N GLU A 107 10.41 -10.34 -31.01
CA GLU A 107 9.34 -9.63 -30.28
C GLU A 107 7.94 -9.90 -30.84
N ALA A 108 7.84 -10.10 -32.16
CA ALA A 108 6.57 -10.43 -32.79
C ALA A 108 6.13 -11.86 -32.49
N ALA A 109 7.08 -12.80 -32.41
CA ALA A 109 6.81 -14.18 -32.01
C ALA A 109 6.37 -14.24 -30.54
N GLU A 110 6.88 -13.36 -29.67
CA GLU A 110 6.44 -13.25 -28.28
C GLU A 110 4.98 -12.77 -28.18
N ILE A 111 4.56 -11.81 -29.01
CA ILE A 111 3.13 -11.43 -29.10
C ILE A 111 2.28 -12.63 -29.54
N GLU A 112 2.71 -13.37 -30.56
CA GLU A 112 2.00 -14.56 -31.03
C GLU A 112 1.88 -15.62 -29.93
N GLU A 113 2.95 -15.83 -29.16
CA GLU A 113 2.97 -16.74 -28.02
C GLU A 113 1.98 -16.29 -26.94
N ILE A 114 2.01 -15.01 -26.54
CA ILE A 114 1.06 -14.43 -25.58
C ILE A 114 -0.37 -14.67 -26.05
N LEU A 115 -0.69 -14.33 -27.31
CA LEU A 115 -2.04 -14.51 -27.86
C LEU A 115 -2.46 -15.98 -27.92
N SER A 116 -1.53 -16.89 -28.20
CA SER A 116 -1.80 -18.33 -28.20
C SER A 116 -2.18 -18.87 -26.82
N GLN A 117 -1.64 -18.28 -25.74
CA GLN A 117 -2.02 -18.62 -24.36
C GLN A 117 -3.48 -18.25 -24.05
N TYR A 118 -4.05 -17.28 -24.78
CA TYR A 118 -5.49 -16.93 -24.73
C TYR A 118 -6.34 -17.76 -25.69
N GLY A 119 -5.75 -18.75 -26.38
CA GLY A 119 -6.45 -19.67 -27.27
C GLY A 119 -6.65 -19.16 -28.70
N LEU A 120 -5.94 -18.11 -29.11
CA LEU A 120 -5.98 -17.64 -30.50
C LEU A 120 -5.17 -18.58 -31.40
N GLU A 121 -5.76 -19.00 -32.52
CA GLU A 121 -5.04 -19.75 -33.54
C GLU A 121 -4.12 -18.84 -34.36
N PRO A 122 -3.04 -19.37 -34.98
CA PRO A 122 -2.08 -18.55 -35.73
C PRO A 122 -2.71 -17.69 -36.84
N HIS A 123 -3.78 -18.18 -37.47
CA HIS A 123 -4.48 -17.46 -38.52
C HIS A 123 -5.30 -16.26 -37.98
N GLU A 124 -5.62 -16.24 -36.68
CA GLU A 124 -6.34 -15.17 -35.99
C GLU A 124 -5.40 -14.13 -35.38
N SER A 125 -4.25 -14.55 -34.85
CA SER A 125 -3.25 -13.67 -34.23
C SER A 125 -2.37 -12.94 -35.26
N ALA A 126 -2.04 -13.57 -36.39
CA ALA A 126 -1.16 -12.98 -37.40
C ALA A 126 -1.62 -11.60 -37.92
N PRO A 127 -2.92 -11.34 -38.21
CA PRO A 127 -3.39 -10.00 -38.56
C PRO A 127 -3.22 -8.97 -37.44
N VAL A 128 -3.36 -9.39 -36.17
CA VAL A 128 -3.20 -8.54 -34.98
C VAL A 128 -1.73 -8.13 -34.83
N VAL A 129 -0.81 -9.10 -34.90
CA VAL A 129 0.64 -8.87 -34.81
C VAL A 129 1.10 -7.95 -35.94
N ASN A 130 0.64 -8.17 -37.17
CA ASN A 130 0.92 -7.28 -38.30
C ASN A 130 0.34 -5.85 -38.13
N ALA A 131 -0.79 -5.70 -37.42
CA ALA A 131 -1.32 -4.40 -37.07
C ALA A 131 -0.48 -3.70 -36.00
N LEU A 132 -0.01 -4.42 -34.98
CA LEU A 132 0.89 -3.92 -33.92
C LEU A 132 2.26 -3.54 -34.49
N ARG A 133 2.80 -4.32 -35.43
CA ARG A 133 4.03 -4.00 -36.20
C ARG A 133 4.05 -2.61 -36.81
N ARG A 134 2.88 -2.10 -37.23
CA ARG A 134 2.74 -0.77 -37.85
C ARG A 134 2.50 0.36 -36.83
N ARG A 135 2.38 0.03 -35.54
CA ARG A 135 2.02 0.95 -34.44
C ARG A 135 2.96 0.72 -33.26
N PRO A 136 4.23 1.18 -33.35
CA PRO A 136 5.27 0.87 -32.36
C PRO A 136 4.87 1.23 -30.92
N GLN A 137 4.14 2.33 -30.69
CA GLN A 137 3.66 2.65 -29.35
C GLN A 137 2.66 1.61 -28.81
N ALA A 138 1.70 1.17 -29.64
CA ALA A 138 0.71 0.18 -29.22
C ALA A 138 1.32 -1.22 -29.06
N TRP A 139 2.36 -1.53 -29.84
CA TRP A 139 3.18 -2.72 -29.65
C TRP A 139 3.88 -2.68 -28.29
N LEU A 140 4.64 -1.62 -28.03
CA LEU A 140 5.36 -1.44 -26.78
C LEU A 140 4.41 -1.48 -25.57
N ASP A 141 3.29 -0.77 -25.64
CA ASP A 141 2.27 -0.78 -24.57
C ASP A 141 1.67 -2.18 -24.36
N PHE A 142 1.54 -2.98 -25.43
CA PHE A 142 1.08 -4.37 -25.35
C PHE A 142 2.11 -5.26 -24.65
N MET A 143 3.38 -5.21 -25.07
CA MET A 143 4.45 -6.00 -24.46
C MET A 143 4.63 -5.64 -22.98
N MET A 144 4.77 -4.35 -22.68
CA MET A 144 4.88 -3.87 -21.29
C MET A 144 3.75 -4.40 -20.41
N LYS A 145 2.51 -4.47 -20.93
CA LYS A 145 1.35 -4.92 -20.17
C LYS A 145 1.20 -6.43 -20.08
N PHE A 146 1.34 -7.15 -21.19
CA PHE A 146 0.97 -8.57 -21.28
C PHE A 146 2.15 -9.51 -21.13
N GLU A 147 3.34 -9.07 -21.50
CA GLU A 147 4.57 -9.86 -21.33
C GLU A 147 5.16 -9.59 -19.94
N LEU A 148 5.42 -8.32 -19.62
CA LEU A 148 6.10 -7.93 -18.38
C LEU A 148 5.15 -7.69 -17.20
N GLY A 149 3.85 -7.53 -17.44
CA GLY A 149 2.88 -7.24 -16.39
C GLY A 149 3.05 -5.85 -15.75
N LEU A 150 3.67 -4.92 -16.47
CA LEU A 150 4.04 -3.60 -15.99
C LEU A 150 3.06 -2.53 -16.46
N GLU A 151 2.44 -1.84 -15.50
CA GLU A 151 1.61 -0.67 -15.77
C GLU A 151 2.40 0.62 -15.57
N LYS A 152 2.05 1.65 -16.37
CA LYS A 152 2.71 2.94 -16.29
C LYS A 152 2.44 3.61 -14.93
N PRO A 153 3.48 3.87 -14.11
CA PRO A 153 3.30 4.44 -12.79
C PRO A 153 2.90 5.91 -12.86
N ASP A 154 2.05 6.38 -11.92
CA ASP A 154 1.78 7.81 -11.75
C ASP A 154 3.04 8.50 -11.18
N PRO A 155 3.59 9.54 -11.85
CA PRO A 155 4.76 10.27 -11.37
C PRO A 155 4.59 10.86 -9.96
N ARG A 156 3.35 11.13 -9.54
CA ARG A 156 3.03 11.67 -8.21
C ARG A 156 2.96 10.61 -7.13
N ARG A 157 2.88 9.32 -7.50
CA ARG A 157 2.65 8.20 -6.58
C ARG A 157 3.68 8.15 -5.47
N ALA A 158 4.97 8.33 -5.79
CA ALA A 158 6.03 8.26 -4.80
C ALA A 158 5.89 9.32 -3.70
N MET A 159 5.65 10.58 -4.10
CA MET A 159 5.43 11.66 -3.13
C MET A 159 4.12 11.49 -2.37
N GLN A 160 3.04 11.09 -3.06
CA GLN A 160 1.76 10.82 -2.41
C GLN A 160 1.93 9.75 -1.32
N SER A 161 2.58 8.63 -1.65
CA SER A 161 2.79 7.53 -0.72
C SER A 161 3.57 7.96 0.52
N ALA A 162 4.63 8.73 0.33
CA ALA A 162 5.43 9.27 1.42
C ALA A 162 4.59 10.04 2.43
N PHE A 163 3.78 11.00 1.94
CA PHE A 163 2.97 11.85 2.80
C PHE A 163 1.79 11.10 3.42
N THR A 164 1.10 10.25 2.67
CA THR A 164 -0.07 9.52 3.17
C THR A 164 0.31 8.54 4.26
N ILE A 165 1.41 7.80 4.11
CA ILE A 165 1.90 6.87 5.14
C ILE A 165 2.39 7.65 6.37
N ALA A 166 3.23 8.68 6.18
CA ALA A 166 3.79 9.43 7.29
C ALA A 166 2.69 10.12 8.12
N LEU A 167 1.72 10.77 7.48
CA LEU A 167 0.63 11.44 8.18
C LEU A 167 -0.27 10.43 8.90
N ALA A 168 -0.62 9.33 8.25
CA ALA A 168 -1.38 8.24 8.85
C ALA A 168 -0.68 7.67 10.10
N TYR A 169 0.64 7.50 10.04
CA TYR A 169 1.45 7.03 11.15
C TYR A 169 1.47 8.02 12.32
N VAL A 170 1.69 9.31 12.05
CA VAL A 170 1.63 10.35 13.09
C VAL A 170 0.27 10.36 13.77
N LEU A 171 -0.81 10.37 13.00
CA LEU A 171 -2.17 10.39 13.54
C LEU A 171 -2.46 9.14 14.38
N GLY A 172 -2.03 7.96 13.92
CA GLY A 172 -2.13 6.72 14.68
C GLY A 172 -1.33 6.79 15.98
N GLY A 173 -0.09 7.27 15.93
CA GLY A 173 0.83 7.29 17.06
C GLY A 173 0.51 8.31 18.14
N LEU A 174 -0.21 9.37 17.80
CA LEU A 174 -0.70 10.32 18.80
C LEU A 174 -1.79 9.71 19.69
N VAL A 175 -2.64 8.82 19.16
CA VAL A 175 -3.75 8.21 19.91
C VAL A 175 -3.31 7.57 21.24
N PRO A 176 -2.33 6.64 21.28
CA PRO A 176 -1.90 6.03 22.54
C PRO A 176 -1.20 7.02 23.49
N LEU A 177 -0.69 8.15 22.99
CA LEU A 177 0.06 9.13 23.78
C LEU A 177 -0.85 10.18 24.44
N ILE A 178 -2.04 10.44 23.90
CA ILE A 178 -3.00 11.44 24.44
C ILE A 178 -3.23 11.27 25.95
N PRO A 179 -3.48 10.06 26.50
CA PRO A 179 -3.72 9.93 27.94
C PRO A 179 -2.53 10.31 28.81
N TYR A 180 -1.30 10.09 28.34
CA TYR A 180 -0.09 10.49 29.07
C TYR A 180 0.12 12.02 29.07
N MET A 181 -0.43 12.73 28.08
CA MET A 181 -0.41 14.21 28.05
C MET A 181 -1.36 14.82 29.08
N LEU A 182 -2.46 14.12 29.39
CA LEU A 182 -3.53 14.62 30.26
C LEU A 182 -3.38 14.13 31.71
N VAL A 183 -2.80 12.95 31.92
CA VAL A 183 -2.73 12.29 33.23
C VAL A 183 -1.26 12.24 33.70
N PRO A 184 -0.91 12.95 34.79
CA PRO A 184 0.46 13.00 35.30
C PRO A 184 1.00 11.66 35.81
N ARG A 185 0.11 10.76 36.25
CA ARG A 185 0.45 9.44 36.80
C ARG A 185 0.45 8.39 35.69
N ALA A 186 1.61 7.81 35.41
CA ALA A 186 1.78 6.82 34.34
C ALA A 186 0.89 5.58 34.53
N GLU A 187 0.69 5.13 35.78
CA GLU A 187 -0.15 3.96 36.11
C GLU A 187 -1.63 4.17 35.79
N GLU A 188 -2.13 5.40 35.94
CA GLU A 188 -3.51 5.76 35.59
C GLU A 188 -3.60 6.03 34.06
N ALA A 189 -2.59 6.69 33.50
CA ALA A 189 -2.50 7.01 32.07
C ALA A 189 -2.47 5.75 31.18
N VAL A 190 -1.74 4.69 31.60
CA VAL A 190 -1.62 3.46 30.81
C VAL A 190 -2.96 2.73 30.69
N ILE A 191 -3.80 2.72 31.73
CA ILE A 191 -5.13 2.08 31.67
C ILE A 191 -6.01 2.81 30.65
N ALA A 192 -6.01 4.15 30.69
CA ALA A 192 -6.74 4.97 29.72
C ALA A 192 -6.17 4.79 28.29
N SER A 193 -4.85 4.70 28.14
CA SER A 193 -4.17 4.45 26.86
C SER A 193 -4.51 3.08 26.26
N VAL A 194 -4.53 2.02 27.08
CA VAL A 194 -4.93 0.67 26.65
C VAL A 194 -6.38 0.67 26.17
N ALA A 195 -7.30 1.25 26.93
CA ALA A 195 -8.71 1.31 26.55
C ALA A 195 -8.92 2.11 25.25
N LEU A 196 -8.32 3.30 25.16
CA LEU A 196 -8.44 4.17 23.99
C LEU A 196 -7.85 3.50 22.73
N THR A 197 -6.66 2.93 22.84
CA THR A 197 -5.98 2.29 21.71
C THR A 197 -6.69 1.02 21.27
N LEU A 198 -7.20 0.21 22.20
CA LEU A 198 -7.98 -0.99 21.87
C LEU A 198 -9.24 -0.62 21.08
N VAL A 199 -9.96 0.41 21.50
CA VAL A 199 -11.12 0.93 20.76
C VAL A 199 -10.69 1.43 19.37
N ALA A 200 -9.60 2.19 19.29
CA ALA A 200 -9.07 2.67 18.01
C ALA A 200 -8.68 1.52 17.06
N LEU A 201 -7.98 0.49 17.54
CA LEU A 201 -7.60 -0.69 16.77
C LEU A 201 -8.82 -1.49 16.27
N LEU A 202 -9.87 -1.61 17.09
CA LEU A 202 -11.11 -2.28 16.69
C LEU A 202 -11.88 -1.48 15.62
N ILE A 203 -12.04 -0.17 15.80
CA ILE A 203 -12.70 0.71 14.83
C ILE A 203 -11.94 0.72 13.51
N PHE A 204 -10.63 0.96 13.58
CA PHE A 204 -9.78 1.01 12.40
C PHE A 204 -9.72 -0.35 11.70
N GLY A 205 -9.54 -1.44 12.44
CA GLY A 205 -9.53 -2.79 11.88
C GLY A 205 -10.87 -3.18 11.23
N TYR A 206 -11.99 -2.74 11.78
CA TYR A 206 -13.31 -2.91 11.14
C TYR A 206 -13.39 -2.15 9.81
N GLY A 207 -12.95 -0.89 9.80
CA GLY A 207 -12.86 -0.06 8.59
C GLY A 207 -11.97 -0.69 7.52
N LYS A 208 -10.76 -1.10 7.90
CA LYS A 208 -9.81 -1.84 7.05
C LYS A 208 -10.46 -3.07 6.42
N GLY A 209 -11.16 -3.89 7.21
CA GLY A 209 -11.86 -5.06 6.70
C GLY A 209 -12.90 -4.71 5.65
N ARG A 210 -13.69 -3.66 5.87
CA ARG A 210 -14.69 -3.18 4.91
C ARG A 210 -14.08 -2.69 3.60
N PHE A 211 -12.99 -1.93 3.65
CA PHE A 211 -12.32 -1.39 2.45
C PHE A 211 -11.56 -2.46 1.66
N THR A 212 -11.05 -3.50 2.33
CA THR A 212 -10.28 -4.58 1.69
C THR A 212 -11.15 -5.76 1.22
N GLY A 213 -12.48 -5.67 1.35
CA GLY A 213 -13.40 -6.75 0.98
C GLY A 213 -13.38 -7.97 1.91
N ASN A 214 -12.70 -7.87 3.07
CA ASN A 214 -12.63 -8.93 4.07
C ASN A 214 -13.77 -8.85 5.09
N ARG A 215 -13.97 -9.92 5.88
CA ARG A 215 -14.94 -9.92 7.00
C ARG A 215 -14.54 -8.86 8.06
N PRO A 216 -15.30 -7.75 8.25
CA PRO A 216 -14.86 -6.62 9.07
C PRO A 216 -14.54 -6.97 10.51
N LEU A 217 -15.38 -7.78 11.16
CA LEU A 217 -15.19 -8.21 12.55
C LEU A 217 -13.91 -9.04 12.73
N ARG A 218 -13.57 -9.90 11.76
CA ARG A 218 -12.33 -10.69 11.81
C ARG A 218 -11.11 -9.78 11.68
N SER A 219 -11.17 -8.77 10.81
CA SER A 219 -10.09 -7.80 10.62
C SER A 219 -9.88 -6.92 11.86
N ALA A 220 -10.98 -6.50 12.52
CA ALA A 220 -10.94 -5.79 13.80
C ALA A 220 -10.23 -6.61 14.88
N LEU A 221 -10.67 -7.85 15.09
CA LEU A 221 -10.09 -8.75 16.09
C LEU A 221 -8.61 -9.06 15.81
N GLN A 222 -8.23 -9.30 14.56
CA GLN A 222 -6.83 -9.52 14.17
C GLN A 222 -5.96 -8.28 14.47
N THR A 223 -6.46 -7.09 14.16
CA THR A 223 -5.72 -5.84 14.38
C THR A 223 -5.52 -5.58 15.87
N ALA A 224 -6.56 -5.78 16.69
CA ALA A 224 -6.45 -5.71 18.14
C ALA A 224 -5.49 -6.76 18.72
N LEU A 225 -5.52 -8.00 18.20
CA LEU A 225 -4.64 -9.08 18.66
C LEU A 225 -3.17 -8.79 18.36
N ILE A 226 -2.84 -8.25 17.17
CA ILE A 226 -1.49 -7.83 16.82
C ILE A 226 -1.01 -6.73 17.79
N GLY A 227 -1.86 -5.74 18.06
CA GLY A 227 -1.57 -4.69 19.04
C GLY A 227 -1.30 -5.24 20.44
N ALA A 228 -2.12 -6.20 20.89
CA ALA A 228 -1.94 -6.86 22.19
C ALA A 228 -0.63 -7.66 22.26
N LEU A 229 -0.28 -8.41 21.20
CA LEU A 229 0.96 -9.19 21.13
C LEU A 229 2.20 -8.29 21.13
N ALA A 230 2.19 -7.21 20.32
CA ALA A 230 3.28 -6.25 20.27
C ALA A 230 3.49 -5.56 21.64
N SER A 231 2.39 -5.12 22.27
CA SER A 231 2.42 -4.51 23.61
C SER A 231 2.94 -5.48 24.68
N ALA A 232 2.48 -6.73 24.67
CA ALA A 232 2.97 -7.75 25.59
C ALA A 232 4.47 -8.05 25.40
N ALA A 233 4.94 -8.11 24.16
CA ALA A 233 6.36 -8.30 23.85
C ALA A 233 7.21 -7.11 24.34
N ALA A 234 6.78 -5.88 24.06
CA ALA A 234 7.47 -4.68 24.54
C ALA A 234 7.51 -4.59 26.07
N PHE A 235 6.40 -4.92 26.73
CA PHE A 235 6.33 -5.02 28.20
C PHE A 235 7.30 -6.07 28.76
N GLY A 236 7.33 -7.26 28.17
CA GLY A 236 8.24 -8.33 28.57
C GLY A 236 9.71 -7.90 28.45
N MET A 237 10.07 -7.29 27.32
CA MET A 237 11.43 -6.81 27.05
C MET A 237 11.84 -5.67 27.99
N ALA A 238 10.97 -4.67 28.19
CA ALA A 238 11.26 -3.54 29.08
C ALA A 238 11.48 -4.02 30.53
N LYS A 239 10.66 -4.97 30.99
CA LYS A 239 10.81 -5.57 32.31
C LYS A 239 12.09 -6.40 32.43
N ALA A 240 12.45 -7.15 31.39
CA ALA A 240 13.68 -7.96 31.38
C ALA A 240 14.93 -7.08 31.45
N VAL A 241 15.02 -6.00 30.68
CA VAL A 241 16.16 -5.07 30.70
C VAL A 241 16.30 -4.40 32.07
N ARG A 242 15.19 -3.97 32.67
CA ARG A 242 15.21 -3.38 34.02
C ARG A 242 15.65 -4.38 35.11
N ALA A 243 15.43 -5.67 34.90
CA ALA A 243 15.84 -6.70 35.85
C ALA A 243 17.36 -6.99 35.81
N VAL A 244 18.07 -6.48 34.81
CA VAL A 244 19.54 -6.53 34.75
C VAL A 244 20.09 -5.43 35.68
N PRO A 245 20.97 -5.77 36.63
CA PRO A 245 21.50 -4.85 37.63
C PRO A 245 22.42 -3.76 37.06
#